data_AF-G5GEE2-F1
#
_entry.id   AF-G5GEE2-F1
#
_cell.length_a   1.000
_cell.length_b   1.000
_cell.length_c   1.000
_cell.angle_alpha   90.00
_cell.angle_beta   90.00
_cell.angle_gamma   90.00
#
_symmetry.space_group_name_H-M   'P 1'
#
loop_
_entity.id
_entity.type
_entity.pdbx_description
1 polymer ?
#
loop_
_entity_poly.entity_id
_entity_poly.type
_entity_poly.pdbx_seq_one_letter_code
_entity_poly.pdbx_strand_id
1 'polypeptide(L)'
;MKTKDIIQRLFLCLFALVLATPARAQRGSGNETFTIASKEDWKEYCDLVENGQSLNAKMTADIDLGKEVWIVGSTYSHYTSKFDGQGHTLTVDWTVNGYDQGYPFRILGDGTIIKNLRVKGKIKSENAPIAGLAGVIEGNVIFSNCVSDVELINNNNTSHSLSGMVRWIHDGKVTFNDCVVKGTLNAITDEGKKEMGGFVGQQDGTCVLNNCLYAGTNNAGEGSYTFARNANTTNCYYLNPCGEEQGTKAIEKELKNGVMTHKLQNSRTDDSYWATYPTSTVRPTRTCQTMFITMHRTIAGRAKTSCSPTDSPYPSASTSSPRRLPTSVLSV
;
A
#
# COMPACT_ATOMS: atom_id res chain seq x y z
N MET A 1 31.75 30.62 62.22
CA MET A 1 31.81 30.97 60.79
C MET A 1 33.08 30.38 60.19
N LYS A 2 32.99 29.27 59.46
CA LYS A 2 33.86 28.85 58.33
C LYS A 2 33.56 27.38 57.98
N THR A 3 32.40 27.20 57.35
CA THR A 3 31.98 25.95 56.70
C THR A 3 31.78 26.25 55.22
N LYS A 4 32.86 26.66 54.53
CA LYS A 4 32.77 27.05 53.10
C LYS A 4 33.86 26.47 52.18
N ASP A 5 34.89 25.78 52.70
CA ASP A 5 36.03 25.41 51.86
C ASP A 5 36.12 23.92 51.45
N ILE A 6 35.09 23.11 51.73
CA ILE A 6 35.07 21.67 51.37
C ILE A 6 34.27 21.38 50.09
N ILE A 7 33.44 22.32 49.62
CA ILE A 7 32.57 22.10 48.43
C ILE A 7 33.31 22.40 47.11
N GLN A 8 34.45 23.10 47.14
CA GLN A 8 35.15 23.53 45.93
C GLN A 8 36.25 22.57 45.44
N ARG A 9 36.45 21.43 46.08
CA ARG A 9 37.40 20.37 45.65
C ARG A 9 36.75 19.02 45.31
N LEU A 10 35.42 18.92 45.40
CA LEU A 10 34.66 17.74 44.99
C LEU A 10 33.99 17.90 43.60
N PHE A 11 34.39 18.92 42.83
CA PHE A 11 33.83 19.23 41.51
C PHE A 11 34.82 19.11 40.35
N LEU A 12 36.01 18.54 40.59
CA LEU A 12 37.09 18.51 39.59
C LEU A 12 37.52 17.12 39.10
N CYS A 13 36.80 16.04 39.46
CA CYS A 13 37.14 14.67 39.00
C CYS A 13 35.92 13.82 38.60
N LEU A 14 34.78 14.42 38.24
CA LEU A 14 33.69 13.70 37.60
C LEU A 14 33.85 13.78 36.08
N PHE A 15 34.61 12.81 35.58
CA PHE A 15 34.47 12.18 34.27
C PHE A 15 34.20 13.12 33.09
N ALA A 16 35.30 13.61 32.53
CA ALA A 16 35.44 13.73 31.09
C ALA A 16 35.26 12.34 30.45
N LEU A 17 34.02 11.83 30.40
CA LEU A 17 33.63 10.83 29.42
C LEU A 17 33.24 11.60 28.17
N VAL A 18 34.25 12.02 27.41
CA VAL A 18 34.06 12.36 26.01
C VAL A 18 33.57 11.06 25.38
N LEU A 19 32.25 10.93 25.26
CA LEU A 19 31.67 10.01 24.29
C LEU A 19 32.22 10.48 22.95
N ALA A 20 33.26 9.79 22.48
CA ALA A 20 33.48 9.64 21.06
C ALA A 20 32.19 9.00 20.53
N THR A 21 31.21 9.85 20.24
CA THR A 21 30.15 9.48 19.33
C THR A 21 30.89 8.99 18.09
N PRO A 22 30.60 7.77 17.58
CA PRO A 22 30.98 7.51 16.21
C PRO A 22 30.40 8.69 15.44
N ALA A 23 31.23 9.35 14.64
CA ALA A 23 30.77 10.28 13.65
C ALA A 23 29.75 9.51 12.80
N ARG A 24 28.48 9.55 13.21
CA ARG A 24 27.36 9.07 12.43
C ARG A 24 27.42 10.03 11.28
N ALA A 25 27.94 9.54 10.16
CA ALA A 25 27.86 10.25 8.91
C ALA A 25 26.39 10.67 8.78
N GLN A 26 26.12 11.96 8.97
CA GLN A 26 24.97 12.60 8.35
C GLN A 26 25.23 12.48 6.85
N ARG A 27 24.96 11.29 6.32
CA ARG A 27 24.92 11.03 4.91
C ARG A 27 23.55 11.49 4.46
N GLY A 28 23.54 12.49 3.58
CA GLY A 28 22.35 12.85 2.83
C GLY A 28 21.60 14.08 3.33
N SER A 29 22.19 15.25 3.08
CA SER A 29 21.40 16.40 2.63
C SER A 29 20.50 15.98 1.45
N GLY A 30 19.18 16.06 1.63
CA GLY A 30 18.18 16.36 0.59
C GLY A 30 17.89 15.42 -0.58
N ASN A 31 18.76 14.47 -0.97
CA ASN A 31 18.62 13.80 -2.29
C ASN A 31 18.82 12.27 -2.36
N GLU A 32 19.28 11.60 -1.30
CA GLU A 32 19.45 10.14 -1.36
C GLU A 32 18.12 9.44 -1.04
N THR A 33 17.56 8.77 -2.05
CA THR A 33 16.37 7.90 -1.91
C THR A 33 16.84 6.46 -1.91
N PHE A 34 16.56 5.73 -0.82
CA PHE A 34 16.86 4.31 -0.70
C PHE A 34 16.08 3.53 -1.77
N THR A 35 16.77 2.66 -2.49
CA THR A 35 16.17 1.89 -3.58
C THR A 35 15.93 0.46 -3.11
N ILE A 36 14.69 0.02 -3.17
CA ILE A 36 14.27 -1.33 -2.79
C ILE A 36 14.04 -2.12 -4.07
N ALA A 37 14.92 -3.07 -4.37
CA ALA A 37 14.85 -3.94 -5.55
C ALA A 37 14.66 -5.42 -5.19
N SER A 38 14.84 -5.77 -3.91
CA SER A 38 14.77 -7.13 -3.40
C SER A 38 14.12 -7.19 -2.01
N LYS A 39 13.86 -8.42 -1.55
CA LYS A 39 13.39 -8.68 -0.19
C LYS A 39 14.43 -8.24 0.84
N GLU A 40 15.71 -8.45 0.56
CA GLU A 40 16.83 -8.08 1.42
C GLU A 40 16.93 -6.56 1.58
N ASP A 41 16.76 -5.80 0.49
CA ASP A 41 16.73 -4.33 0.55
C ASP A 41 15.56 -3.83 1.41
N TRP A 42 14.40 -4.50 1.37
CA TRP A 42 13.27 -4.15 2.23
C TRP A 42 13.63 -4.34 3.70
N LYS A 43 14.31 -5.44 4.07
CA LYS A 43 14.76 -5.67 5.45
C LYS A 43 15.76 -4.62 5.90
N GLU A 44 16.76 -4.35 5.07
CA GLU A 44 17.75 -3.30 5.36
C GLU A 44 17.06 -1.95 5.55
N TYR A 45 16.08 -1.62 4.72
CA TYR A 45 15.29 -0.40 4.88
C TYR A 45 14.54 -0.36 6.22
N CYS A 46 13.86 -1.45 6.59
CA CYS A 46 13.20 -1.56 7.89
C CYS A 46 14.19 -1.36 9.06
N ASP A 47 15.35 -2.02 9.01
CA ASP A 47 16.38 -1.92 10.04
C ASP A 47 16.90 -0.48 10.17
N LEU A 48 17.17 0.21 9.05
CA LEU A 48 17.64 1.60 9.06
C LEU A 48 16.61 2.54 9.68
N VAL A 49 15.34 2.38 9.29
CA VAL A 49 14.22 3.18 9.81
C VAL A 49 13.98 2.91 11.30
N GLU A 50 14.01 1.64 11.71
CA GLU A 50 13.84 1.25 13.12
C GLU A 50 14.97 1.83 14.00
N ASN A 51 16.19 1.93 13.45
CA ASN A 51 17.33 2.62 14.08
C ASN A 51 17.28 4.16 13.99
N GLY A 52 16.11 4.72 13.69
CA GLY A 52 15.81 6.15 13.76
C GLY A 52 16.27 6.96 12.56
N GLN A 53 16.54 6.35 11.41
CA GLN A 53 16.87 7.09 10.19
C GLN A 53 15.61 7.57 9.48
N SER A 54 15.51 8.88 9.23
CA SER A 54 14.52 9.43 8.30
C SER A 54 15.04 9.28 6.88
N LEU A 55 14.50 8.30 6.15
CA LEU A 55 15.01 7.89 4.84
C LEU A 55 13.85 7.74 3.84
N ASN A 56 13.88 8.57 2.80
CA ASN A 56 12.98 8.39 1.66
C ASN A 56 13.33 7.09 0.94
N ALA A 57 12.32 6.37 0.44
CA ALA A 57 12.53 5.13 -0.30
C ALA A 57 11.66 5.04 -1.55
N LYS A 58 12.13 4.25 -2.51
CA LYS A 58 11.36 3.85 -3.67
C LYS A 58 11.54 2.37 -4.02
N MET A 59 10.47 1.70 -4.43
CA MET A 59 10.53 0.33 -4.94
C MET A 59 10.84 0.34 -6.43
N THR A 60 11.65 -0.61 -6.90
CA THR A 60 11.99 -0.78 -8.33
C THR A 60 11.65 -2.18 -8.87
N ALA A 61 11.11 -3.03 -8.01
CA ALA A 61 10.62 -4.35 -8.31
C ALA A 61 9.45 -4.69 -7.38
N ASP A 62 8.66 -5.69 -7.76
CA ASP A 62 7.70 -6.30 -6.85
C ASP A 62 8.47 -7.10 -5.78
N ILE A 63 8.05 -6.96 -4.53
CA ILE A 63 8.72 -7.57 -3.37
C ILE A 63 7.76 -8.57 -2.73
N ASP A 64 8.23 -9.80 -2.54
CA ASP A 64 7.50 -10.83 -1.81
C ASP A 64 8.24 -11.15 -0.51
N LEU A 65 7.64 -10.77 0.62
CA LEU A 65 8.21 -11.03 1.94
C LEU A 65 7.88 -12.47 2.41
N GLY A 66 6.92 -13.14 1.76
CA GLY A 66 6.36 -14.39 2.19
C GLY A 66 5.86 -14.29 3.63
N LYS A 67 6.34 -15.20 4.47
CA LYS A 67 5.93 -15.31 5.88
C LYS A 67 6.78 -14.50 6.86
N GLU A 68 7.84 -13.86 6.38
CA GLU A 68 8.68 -13.02 7.24
C GLU A 68 8.01 -11.67 7.47
N VAL A 69 7.84 -11.30 8.74
CA VAL A 69 7.20 -10.05 9.16
C VAL A 69 8.27 -8.97 9.26
N TRP A 70 8.30 -8.07 8.27
CA TRP A 70 9.21 -6.93 8.22
C TRP A 70 8.42 -5.64 8.01
N ILE A 71 8.45 -4.76 9.00
CA ILE A 71 7.55 -3.60 9.11
C ILE A 71 8.39 -2.32 9.11
N VAL A 72 7.97 -1.34 8.33
CA VAL A 72 8.61 -0.03 8.28
C VAL A 72 8.17 0.80 9.49
N GLY A 73 9.14 1.30 10.26
CA GLY A 73 8.89 2.12 11.45
C GLY A 73 9.15 1.37 12.76
N SER A 74 9.25 2.09 13.87
CA SER A 74 9.49 1.52 15.20
C SER A 74 8.24 1.61 16.08
N THR A 75 8.27 0.93 17.24
CA THR A 75 7.20 1.00 18.25
C THR A 75 7.16 2.34 18.99
N TYR A 76 8.23 3.13 18.97
CA TYR A 76 8.38 4.34 19.79
C TYR A 76 8.73 5.60 19.01
N SER A 77 8.89 5.50 17.69
CA SER A 77 9.24 6.62 16.82
C SER A 77 8.38 6.63 15.57
N HIS A 78 8.08 7.84 15.12
CA HIS A 78 7.29 8.07 13.93
C HIS A 78 8.14 7.92 12.69
N TYR A 79 7.63 7.16 11.71
CA TYR A 79 8.09 7.27 10.34
C TYR A 79 7.59 8.60 9.77
N THR A 80 8.48 9.45 9.27
CA THR A 80 8.17 10.80 8.75
C THR A 80 8.73 11.05 7.34
N SER A 81 8.97 9.97 6.59
CA SER A 81 9.65 10.02 5.29
C SER A 81 8.69 9.78 4.12
N LYS A 82 9.20 9.93 2.89
CA LYS A 82 8.45 9.65 1.66
C LYS A 82 8.75 8.23 1.16
N PHE A 83 7.69 7.48 0.87
CA PHE A 83 7.77 6.16 0.27
C PHE A 83 7.06 6.13 -1.09
N ASP A 84 7.77 5.77 -2.15
CA ASP A 84 7.21 5.65 -3.50
C ASP A 84 7.28 4.18 -3.99
N GLY A 85 6.15 3.50 -4.02
CA GLY A 85 6.07 2.13 -4.56
C GLY A 85 6.31 2.06 -6.07
N GLN A 86 6.29 3.18 -6.80
CA GLN A 86 6.41 3.26 -8.26
C GLN A 86 5.49 2.29 -9.04
N GLY A 87 4.34 1.94 -8.46
CA GLY A 87 3.37 0.99 -9.01
C GLY A 87 3.66 -0.47 -8.69
N HIS A 88 4.75 -0.78 -7.99
CA HIS A 88 5.13 -2.12 -7.60
C HIS A 88 4.29 -2.66 -6.44
N THR A 89 4.32 -4.00 -6.32
CA THR A 89 3.55 -4.75 -5.34
C THR A 89 4.43 -5.28 -4.21
N LEU A 90 4.02 -5.02 -2.97
CA LEU A 90 4.45 -5.71 -1.77
C LEU A 90 3.50 -6.89 -1.50
N THR A 91 4.03 -8.10 -1.40
CA THR A 91 3.28 -9.32 -1.08
C THR A 91 3.62 -9.81 0.32
N VAL A 92 2.60 -10.10 1.12
CA VAL A 92 2.73 -10.57 2.51
C VAL A 92 1.86 -11.81 2.75
N ASP A 93 2.33 -12.74 3.58
CA ASP A 93 1.57 -13.90 4.09
C ASP A 93 1.86 -14.06 5.58
N TRP A 94 1.28 -13.17 6.39
CA TRP A 94 1.65 -13.01 7.79
C TRP A 94 0.62 -13.64 8.72
N THR A 95 1.09 -14.35 9.73
CA THR A 95 0.31 -14.70 10.92
C THR A 95 0.99 -14.05 12.12
N VAL A 96 0.33 -13.06 12.72
CA VAL A 96 0.92 -12.19 13.73
C VAL A 96 0.21 -12.32 15.07
N ASN A 97 1.01 -12.32 16.13
CA ASN A 97 0.52 -12.42 17.50
C ASN A 97 0.75 -11.12 18.31
N GLY A 98 1.67 -10.25 17.85
CA GLY A 98 1.95 -8.96 18.47
C GLY A 98 0.98 -7.85 18.05
N TYR A 99 0.76 -6.90 18.95
CA TYR A 99 -0.21 -5.80 18.77
C TYR A 99 0.15 -4.83 17.63
N ASP A 100 1.44 -4.72 17.31
CA ASP A 100 2.00 -3.74 16.38
C ASP A 100 2.64 -4.38 15.14
N GLN A 101 2.17 -5.57 14.77
CA GLN A 101 2.76 -6.41 13.73
C GLN A 101 1.87 -6.58 12.47
N GLY A 102 0.62 -6.16 12.52
CA GLY A 102 -0.41 -6.50 11.53
C GLY A 102 -0.55 -5.57 10.34
N TYR A 103 0.52 -4.88 9.94
CA TYR A 103 0.51 -3.87 8.89
C TYR A 103 1.94 -3.56 8.39
N PRO A 104 2.15 -3.28 7.08
CA PRO A 104 3.48 -2.94 6.56
C PRO A 104 4.15 -1.68 7.12
N PHE A 105 3.38 -0.67 7.55
CA PHE A 105 3.89 0.57 8.14
C PHE A 105 3.38 0.77 9.57
N ARG A 106 4.28 0.96 10.53
CA ARG A 106 3.95 0.86 11.96
C ARG A 106 3.23 2.09 12.52
N ILE A 107 3.99 3.18 12.71
CA ILE A 107 3.47 4.46 13.20
C ILE A 107 3.95 5.54 12.24
N LEU A 108 3.01 6.30 11.66
CA LEU A 108 3.31 7.38 10.72
C LEU A 108 3.09 8.72 11.39
N GLY A 109 4.06 9.61 11.25
CA GLY A 109 4.02 10.97 11.80
C GLY A 109 3.81 12.04 10.74
N ASP A 110 3.84 13.29 11.20
CA ASP A 110 3.63 14.48 10.39
C ASP A 110 4.56 14.54 9.16
N GLY A 111 3.99 14.92 8.01
CA GLY A 111 4.72 15.07 6.75
C GLY A 111 4.95 13.78 5.97
N THR A 112 4.51 12.63 6.48
CA THR A 112 4.64 11.33 5.78
C THR A 112 3.84 11.31 4.48
N ILE A 113 4.47 10.81 3.41
CA ILE A 113 3.81 10.58 2.12
C ILE A 113 4.11 9.16 1.66
N ILE A 114 3.07 8.35 1.46
CA ILE A 114 3.18 7.02 0.86
C ILE A 114 2.38 7.02 -0.44
N LYS A 115 3.04 6.71 -1.56
CA LYS A 115 2.37 6.72 -2.85
C LYS A 115 2.72 5.56 -3.75
N ASN A 116 1.86 5.30 -4.72
CA ASN A 116 2.06 4.34 -5.81
C ASN A 116 2.38 2.91 -5.31
N LEU A 117 1.84 2.51 -4.16
CA LEU A 117 2.15 1.22 -3.53
C LEU A 117 0.94 0.29 -3.57
N ARG A 118 1.17 -0.96 -3.96
CA ARG A 118 0.16 -2.02 -3.88
C ARG A 118 0.59 -3.02 -2.81
N VAL A 119 -0.30 -3.31 -1.87
CA VAL A 119 -0.09 -4.38 -0.90
C VAL A 119 -1.08 -5.49 -1.22
N LYS A 120 -0.61 -6.73 -1.32
CA LYS A 120 -1.47 -7.91 -1.51
C LYS A 120 -1.06 -9.07 -0.62
N GLY A 121 -1.93 -10.08 -0.58
CA GLY A 121 -1.68 -11.34 0.08
C GLY A 121 -2.59 -11.52 1.29
N LYS A 122 -2.05 -11.96 2.42
CA LYS A 122 -2.82 -12.34 3.60
C LYS A 122 -2.16 -11.83 4.87
N ILE A 123 -2.95 -11.30 5.80
CA ILE A 123 -2.54 -11.03 7.18
C ILE A 123 -3.59 -11.64 8.10
N LYS A 124 -3.15 -12.48 9.03
CA LYS A 124 -3.97 -13.10 10.06
C LYS A 124 -3.49 -12.66 11.43
N SER A 125 -4.39 -12.30 12.33
CA SER A 125 -4.06 -12.14 13.75
C SER A 125 -5.10 -12.79 14.65
N GLU A 126 -4.63 -13.32 15.78
CA GLU A 126 -5.49 -13.88 16.82
C GLU A 126 -5.82 -12.85 17.91
N ASN A 127 -4.98 -11.82 18.10
CA ASN A 127 -4.98 -11.03 19.34
C ASN A 127 -4.90 -9.52 19.14
N ALA A 128 -4.73 -9.04 17.90
CA ALA A 128 -4.41 -7.65 17.62
C ALA A 128 -5.19 -7.14 16.41
N PRO A 129 -5.63 -5.87 16.39
CA PRO A 129 -6.19 -5.28 15.19
C PRO A 129 -5.15 -5.21 14.07
N ILE A 130 -5.58 -5.47 12.84
CA ILE A 130 -4.71 -5.51 11.66
C ILE A 130 -5.24 -4.63 10.54
N ALA A 131 -4.34 -4.18 9.67
CA ALA A 131 -4.67 -3.30 8.56
C ALA A 131 -3.88 -3.62 7.30
N GLY A 132 -4.46 -3.30 6.15
CA GLY A 132 -3.85 -3.60 4.86
C GLY A 132 -2.58 -2.79 4.53
N LEU A 133 -2.36 -1.64 5.18
CA LEU A 133 -1.21 -0.79 4.90
C LEU A 133 -0.51 -0.22 6.13
N ALA A 134 -1.23 0.47 7.02
CA ALA A 134 -0.61 1.18 8.14
C ALA A 134 -1.34 0.97 9.47
N GLY A 135 -0.58 1.02 10.56
CA GLY A 135 -1.06 0.89 11.92
C GLY A 135 -1.65 2.20 12.45
N VAL A 136 -0.81 2.97 13.14
CA VAL A 136 -1.23 4.18 13.86
C VAL A 136 -0.72 5.43 13.15
N ILE A 137 -1.56 6.47 13.09
CA ILE A 137 -1.20 7.76 12.53
C ILE A 137 -1.25 8.83 13.62
N GLU A 138 -0.16 9.59 13.74
CA GLU A 138 0.03 10.68 14.70
C GLU A 138 0.61 11.90 13.97
N GLY A 139 -0.21 12.57 13.17
CA GLY A 139 0.18 13.74 12.38
C GLY A 139 -0.52 13.84 11.03
N ASN A 140 -0.06 14.75 10.17
CA ASN A 140 -0.62 14.91 8.82
C ASN A 140 0.05 13.96 7.83
N VAL A 141 -0.71 12.99 7.31
CA VAL A 141 -0.21 11.94 6.42
C VAL A 141 -1.00 11.90 5.12
N ILE A 142 -0.29 11.72 4.01
CA ILE A 142 -0.89 11.62 2.68
C ILE A 142 -0.61 10.24 2.09
N PHE A 143 -1.68 9.56 1.70
CA PHE A 143 -1.62 8.37 0.86
C PHE A 143 -2.10 8.72 -0.53
N SER A 144 -1.37 8.34 -1.58
CA SER A 144 -1.77 8.63 -2.96
C SER A 144 -1.55 7.45 -3.89
N ASN A 145 -2.56 7.06 -4.66
CA ASN A 145 -2.42 5.94 -5.60
C ASN A 145 -2.00 4.62 -4.92
N CYS A 146 -2.56 4.35 -3.73
CA CYS A 146 -2.27 3.14 -2.96
C CYS A 146 -3.40 2.10 -3.06
N VAL A 147 -3.04 0.82 -3.15
CA VAL A 147 -4.01 -0.29 -3.22
C VAL A 147 -3.78 -1.26 -2.08
N SER A 148 -4.84 -1.59 -1.35
CA SER A 148 -4.89 -2.72 -0.42
C SER A 148 -5.72 -3.85 -1.03
N ASP A 149 -5.05 -4.93 -1.42
CA ASP A 149 -5.61 -6.19 -1.93
C ASP A 149 -5.24 -7.35 -0.99
N VAL A 150 -5.46 -7.13 0.31
CA VAL A 150 -5.05 -8.03 1.39
C VAL A 150 -6.26 -8.76 1.97
N GLU A 151 -6.15 -10.07 2.13
CA GLU A 151 -7.07 -10.87 2.94
C GLU A 151 -6.69 -10.71 4.42
N LEU A 152 -7.50 -9.97 5.16
CA LEU A 152 -7.35 -9.73 6.58
C LEU A 152 -8.28 -10.66 7.36
N ILE A 153 -7.70 -11.51 8.22
CA ILE A 153 -8.46 -12.41 9.09
C ILE A 153 -8.13 -12.08 10.54
N ASN A 154 -9.16 -11.84 11.34
CA ASN A 154 -8.97 -11.51 12.75
C ASN A 154 -9.85 -12.38 13.67
N ASN A 155 -9.25 -12.97 14.70
CA ASN A 155 -9.96 -13.76 15.71
C ASN A 155 -9.94 -13.11 17.10
N ASN A 156 -9.53 -11.84 17.18
CA ASN A 156 -9.58 -11.10 18.43
C ASN A 156 -11.04 -10.81 18.80
N ASN A 157 -11.38 -10.90 20.08
CA ASN A 157 -12.73 -10.66 20.57
C ASN A 157 -12.91 -9.21 21.03
N THR A 158 -12.52 -8.25 20.18
CA THR A 158 -12.65 -6.80 20.43
C THR A 158 -13.14 -6.10 19.17
N SER A 159 -13.80 -4.95 19.32
CA SER A 159 -14.15 -4.10 18.19
C SER A 159 -12.91 -3.47 17.52
N HIS A 160 -13.12 -2.76 16.40
CA HIS A 160 -12.06 -2.11 15.60
C HIS A 160 -10.97 -3.06 15.08
N SER A 161 -11.28 -4.36 14.95
CA SER A 161 -10.28 -5.40 14.70
C SER A 161 -9.72 -5.42 13.28
N LEU A 162 -10.42 -4.84 12.31
CA LEU A 162 -10.08 -4.93 10.89
C LEU A 162 -10.23 -3.59 10.16
N SER A 163 -9.20 -3.21 9.42
CA SER A 163 -9.16 -1.98 8.63
C SER A 163 -8.58 -2.19 7.24
N GLY A 164 -9.25 -1.73 6.20
CA GLY A 164 -8.79 -1.94 4.82
C GLY A 164 -7.44 -1.28 4.52
N MET A 165 -7.16 -0.12 5.12
CA MET A 165 -5.94 0.66 4.86
C MET A 165 -5.19 1.05 6.14
N VAL A 166 -5.85 1.78 7.05
CA VAL A 166 -5.23 2.34 8.27
C VAL A 166 -5.97 1.84 9.49
N ARG A 167 -5.27 1.28 10.48
CA ARG A 167 -5.91 0.81 11.72
C ARG A 167 -6.50 1.98 12.52
N TRP A 168 -5.68 2.98 12.85
CA TRP A 168 -6.08 4.06 13.77
C TRP A 168 -5.47 5.41 13.38
N ILE A 169 -6.34 6.41 13.18
CA ILE A 169 -5.93 7.82 13.17
C ILE A 169 -6.06 8.35 14.59
N HIS A 170 -4.97 8.33 15.34
CA HIS A 170 -4.93 8.78 16.74
C HIS A 170 -4.92 10.30 16.82
N ASP A 171 -4.12 10.96 15.97
CA ASP A 171 -4.08 12.43 15.89
C ASP A 171 -3.76 12.90 14.46
N GLY A 172 -4.11 14.16 14.17
CA GLY A 172 -3.81 14.84 12.92
C GLY A 172 -4.83 14.56 11.81
N LYS A 173 -4.37 14.66 10.57
CA LYS A 173 -5.20 14.54 9.37
C LYS A 173 -4.61 13.52 8.40
N VAL A 174 -5.39 12.51 8.04
CA VAL A 174 -5.07 11.61 6.94
C VAL A 174 -5.83 12.02 5.69
N THR A 175 -5.09 12.12 4.58
CA THR A 175 -5.66 12.36 3.25
C THR A 175 -5.36 11.18 2.33
N PHE A 176 -6.41 10.55 1.82
CA PHE A 176 -6.33 9.52 0.79
C PHE A 176 -6.71 10.14 -0.55
N ASN A 177 -5.81 10.06 -1.52
CA ASN A 177 -6.09 10.46 -2.90
C ASN A 177 -5.95 9.23 -3.79
N ASP A 178 -6.96 8.96 -4.60
CA ASP A 178 -6.88 7.91 -5.62
C ASP A 178 -6.53 6.54 -5.03
N CYS A 179 -7.12 6.15 -3.90
CA CYS A 179 -6.79 4.88 -3.22
C CYS A 179 -7.90 3.83 -3.40
N VAL A 180 -7.50 2.55 -3.38
CA VAL A 180 -8.41 1.39 -3.45
C VAL A 180 -8.21 0.46 -2.28
N VAL A 181 -9.34 0.02 -1.70
CA VAL A 181 -9.39 -1.21 -0.90
C VAL A 181 -10.22 -2.23 -1.67
N LYS A 182 -9.62 -3.36 -2.02
CA LYS A 182 -10.28 -4.47 -2.76
C LYS A 182 -10.04 -5.85 -2.14
N GLY A 183 -9.32 -5.91 -1.02
CA GLY A 183 -9.14 -7.12 -0.24
C GLY A 183 -10.39 -7.56 0.52
N THR A 184 -10.21 -8.55 1.39
CA THR A 184 -11.29 -9.15 2.19
C THR A 184 -11.04 -8.90 3.67
N LEU A 185 -12.05 -8.43 4.41
CA LEU A 185 -11.98 -8.24 5.86
C LEU A 185 -12.90 -9.25 6.54
N ASN A 186 -12.34 -10.26 7.20
CA ASN A 186 -13.10 -11.34 7.83
C ASN A 186 -12.79 -11.48 9.32
N ALA A 187 -13.70 -10.99 10.18
CA ALA A 187 -13.63 -11.20 11.62
C ALA A 187 -14.32 -12.52 12.02
N ILE A 188 -13.71 -13.31 12.89
CA ILE A 188 -14.25 -14.59 13.33
C ILE A 188 -15.27 -14.42 14.46
N THR A 189 -14.99 -13.51 15.40
CA THR A 189 -15.83 -13.24 16.58
C THR A 189 -16.90 -12.21 16.26
N ASP A 190 -17.99 -12.21 17.02
CA ASP A 190 -19.06 -11.21 16.84
C ASP A 190 -18.61 -9.81 17.26
N GLU A 191 -17.77 -9.68 18.30
CA GLU A 191 -17.17 -8.39 18.67
C GLU A 191 -16.18 -7.90 17.61
N GLY A 192 -15.40 -8.80 17.00
CA GLY A 192 -14.47 -8.46 15.93
C GLY A 192 -15.13 -7.88 14.68
N LYS A 193 -16.41 -8.19 14.45
CA LYS A 193 -17.19 -7.64 13.35
C LYS A 193 -17.61 -6.18 13.60
N LYS A 194 -17.57 -5.70 14.84
CA LYS A 194 -18.02 -4.35 15.18
C LYS A 194 -16.94 -3.31 14.88
N GLU A 195 -17.40 -2.13 14.49
CA GLU A 195 -16.56 -0.95 14.29
C GLU A 195 -15.40 -1.17 13.31
N MET A 196 -15.63 -1.97 12.28
CA MET A 196 -14.69 -2.19 11.19
C MET A 196 -14.63 -0.98 10.25
N GLY A 197 -13.46 -0.75 9.67
CA GLY A 197 -13.24 0.32 8.71
C GLY A 197 -12.93 -0.20 7.32
N GLY A 198 -13.75 0.12 6.33
CA GLY A 198 -13.43 -0.21 4.95
C GLY A 198 -12.14 0.46 4.47
N PHE A 199 -11.82 1.66 4.97
CA PHE A 199 -10.50 2.29 4.85
C PHE A 199 -9.82 2.46 6.22
N VAL A 200 -10.50 3.07 7.20
CA VAL A 200 -9.94 3.38 8.53
C VAL A 200 -10.82 2.80 9.65
N GLY A 201 -10.24 2.01 10.55
CA GLY A 201 -10.99 1.32 11.63
C GLY A 201 -11.34 2.21 12.81
N GLN A 202 -10.35 2.89 13.39
CA GLN A 202 -10.54 3.83 14.49
C GLN A 202 -10.10 5.24 14.07
N GLN A 203 -10.88 6.25 14.45
CA GLN A 203 -10.65 7.63 14.03
C GLN A 203 -10.96 8.62 15.15
N ASP A 204 -9.89 9.17 15.73
CA ASP A 204 -9.93 10.32 16.65
C ASP A 204 -9.51 11.61 15.94
N GLY A 205 -8.63 11.50 14.93
CA GLY A 205 -8.28 12.59 14.01
C GLY A 205 -9.24 12.76 12.83
N THR A 206 -8.77 13.48 11.80
CA THR A 206 -9.57 13.76 10.59
C THR A 206 -9.21 12.84 9.43
N CYS A 207 -10.22 12.32 8.74
CA CYS A 207 -10.04 11.53 7.52
C CYS A 207 -10.68 12.23 6.30
N VAL A 208 -9.89 12.44 5.25
CA VAL A 208 -10.33 12.98 3.96
C VAL A 208 -10.04 11.97 2.86
N LEU A 209 -11.04 11.66 2.04
CA LEU A 209 -10.90 10.78 0.89
C LEU A 209 -11.31 11.50 -0.39
N ASN A 210 -10.43 11.48 -1.39
CA ASN A 210 -10.68 12.05 -2.70
C ASN A 210 -10.49 10.98 -3.76
N ASN A 211 -11.51 10.77 -4.60
CA ASN A 211 -11.47 9.84 -5.72
C ASN A 211 -11.14 8.40 -5.28
N CYS A 212 -11.62 7.95 -4.12
CA CYS A 212 -11.30 6.62 -3.58
C CYS A 212 -12.38 5.58 -3.93
N LEU A 213 -11.99 4.31 -3.98
CA LEU A 213 -12.90 3.19 -4.23
C LEU A 213 -12.76 2.10 -3.15
N TYR A 214 -13.86 1.78 -2.48
CA TYR A 214 -13.98 0.56 -1.69
C TYR A 214 -14.66 -0.53 -2.54
N ALA A 215 -13.90 -1.54 -2.95
CA ALA A 215 -14.39 -2.70 -3.70
C ALA A 215 -14.17 -4.03 -2.95
N GLY A 216 -13.84 -3.95 -1.66
CA GLY A 216 -13.58 -5.12 -0.83
C GLY A 216 -14.83 -5.94 -0.51
N THR A 217 -14.58 -7.08 0.13
CA THR A 217 -15.64 -7.89 0.78
C THR A 217 -15.41 -7.91 2.28
N ASN A 218 -16.47 -8.02 3.05
CA ASN A 218 -16.39 -8.00 4.51
C ASN A 218 -17.56 -8.74 5.16
N ASN A 219 -17.45 -9.01 6.45
CA ASN A 219 -18.54 -9.47 7.31
C ASN A 219 -18.82 -8.46 8.45
N ALA A 220 -18.71 -7.18 8.14
CA ALA A 220 -18.82 -6.09 9.11
C ALA A 220 -20.21 -6.04 9.76
N GLY A 221 -20.20 -5.78 11.07
CA GLY A 221 -21.35 -5.64 11.93
C GLY A 221 -21.56 -4.20 12.39
N GLU A 222 -22.22 -4.05 13.53
CA GLU A 222 -22.62 -2.77 14.12
C GLU A 222 -21.45 -1.77 14.23
N GLY A 223 -21.75 -0.50 13.98
CA GLY A 223 -20.78 0.59 14.13
C GLY A 223 -19.65 0.61 13.10
N SER A 224 -19.71 -0.22 12.05
CA SER A 224 -18.71 -0.24 10.97
C SER A 224 -19.00 0.81 9.90
N TYR A 225 -17.98 1.24 9.15
CA TYR A 225 -18.09 2.31 8.14
C TYR A 225 -17.39 1.95 6.82
N THR A 226 -18.04 2.24 5.69
CA THR A 226 -17.53 1.90 4.34
C THR A 226 -16.18 2.55 4.04
N PHE A 227 -15.96 3.76 4.54
CA PHE A 227 -14.67 4.43 4.49
C PHE A 227 -14.09 4.59 5.90
N ALA A 228 -14.67 5.46 6.71
CA ALA A 228 -14.25 5.71 8.09
C ALA A 228 -15.33 6.48 8.86
N ARG A 229 -15.32 6.41 10.19
CA ARG A 229 -16.22 7.19 11.05
C ARG A 229 -16.05 8.69 10.77
N ASN A 230 -17.12 9.42 10.45
CA ASN A 230 -17.06 10.86 10.16
C ASN A 230 -16.07 11.24 9.03
N ALA A 231 -15.88 10.38 8.03
CA ALA A 231 -15.03 10.67 6.88
C ALA A 231 -15.57 11.84 6.03
N ASN A 232 -14.70 12.74 5.60
CA ASN A 232 -15.02 13.69 4.53
C ASN A 232 -14.69 13.06 3.17
N THR A 233 -15.71 12.77 2.37
CA THR A 233 -15.56 12.07 1.10
C THR A 233 -15.89 12.98 -0.08
N THR A 234 -15.05 12.96 -1.11
CA THR A 234 -15.27 13.67 -2.38
C THR A 234 -15.00 12.72 -3.53
N ASN A 235 -16.00 12.52 -4.41
CA ASN A 235 -15.91 11.60 -5.56
C ASN A 235 -15.49 10.16 -5.16
N CYS A 236 -16.00 9.66 -4.03
CA CYS A 236 -15.69 8.33 -3.54
C CYS A 236 -16.82 7.34 -3.86
N TYR A 237 -16.45 6.10 -4.18
CA TYR A 237 -17.40 5.06 -4.56
C TYR A 237 -17.21 3.75 -3.78
N TYR A 238 -18.28 2.98 -3.62
CA TYR A 238 -18.22 1.67 -2.96
C TYR A 238 -19.01 0.59 -3.72
N LEU A 239 -18.46 -0.62 -3.89
CA LEU A 239 -19.19 -1.73 -4.53
C LEU A 239 -20.09 -2.45 -3.52
N ASN A 240 -19.49 -2.90 -2.42
CA ASN A 240 -20.18 -3.49 -1.28
C ASN A 240 -19.94 -2.57 -0.08
N PRO A 241 -20.94 -2.22 0.73
CA PRO A 241 -20.68 -1.42 1.92
C PRO A 241 -19.91 -2.23 2.97
N CYS A 242 -19.17 -1.54 3.84
CA CYS A 242 -18.60 -2.10 5.06
C CYS A 242 -19.32 -1.44 6.25
N GLY A 243 -20.46 -1.99 6.67
CA GLY A 243 -21.35 -1.30 7.61
C GLY A 243 -22.10 -0.12 6.98
N GLU A 244 -22.00 1.07 7.57
CA GLU A 244 -22.66 2.28 7.09
C GLU A 244 -22.20 2.67 5.68
N GLU A 245 -23.15 2.94 4.79
CA GLU A 245 -22.89 3.38 3.43
C GLU A 245 -22.30 4.79 3.42
N GLN A 246 -21.17 4.98 2.74
CA GLN A 246 -20.52 6.27 2.61
C GLN A 246 -20.03 6.43 1.16
N GLY A 247 -20.22 7.62 0.58
CA GLY A 247 -19.94 7.88 -0.85
C GLY A 247 -21.06 7.39 -1.78
N THR A 248 -20.74 7.18 -3.05
CA THR A 248 -21.70 6.77 -4.09
C THR A 248 -21.57 5.28 -4.40
N LYS A 249 -22.68 4.54 -4.42
CA LYS A 249 -22.63 3.11 -4.78
C LYS A 249 -22.10 2.93 -6.21
N ALA A 250 -21.04 2.14 -6.34
CA ALA A 250 -20.45 1.74 -7.60
C ALA A 250 -21.34 0.71 -8.30
N ILE A 251 -21.41 0.81 -9.62
CA ILE A 251 -22.10 -0.18 -10.46
C ILE A 251 -21.06 -1.18 -10.97
N GLU A 252 -21.26 -2.47 -10.69
CA GLU A 252 -20.31 -3.52 -11.06
C GLU A 252 -19.97 -3.53 -12.57
N LYS A 253 -20.97 -3.27 -13.42
CA LYS A 253 -20.78 -3.16 -14.87
C LYS A 253 -19.86 -2.00 -15.26
N GLU A 254 -19.91 -0.88 -14.52
CA GLU A 254 -19.07 0.30 -14.75
C GLU A 254 -17.60 0.07 -14.38
N LEU A 255 -17.34 -0.81 -13.42
CA LEU A 255 -15.99 -1.25 -13.07
C LEU A 255 -15.36 -2.12 -14.18
N LYS A 256 -16.18 -2.86 -14.94
CA LYS A 256 -15.72 -3.77 -16.00
C LYS A 256 -15.52 -3.08 -17.36
N ASN A 257 -16.21 -1.98 -17.61
CA ASN A 257 -16.18 -1.30 -18.90
C ASN A 257 -15.43 0.06 -18.87
N GLY A 258 -14.77 0.39 -17.76
CA GLY A 258 -13.97 1.61 -17.61
C GLY A 258 -14.75 2.90 -17.33
N VAL A 259 -16.09 2.85 -17.23
CA VAL A 259 -16.88 4.02 -16.83
C VAL A 259 -16.49 4.48 -15.43
N MET A 260 -16.24 3.54 -14.50
CA MET A 260 -15.85 3.89 -13.15
C MET A 260 -14.47 4.56 -13.10
N THR A 261 -13.52 4.13 -13.93
CA THR A 261 -12.21 4.80 -14.01
C THR A 261 -12.33 6.23 -14.52
N HIS A 262 -13.25 6.50 -15.46
CA HIS A 262 -13.53 7.88 -15.88
C HIS A 262 -14.13 8.73 -14.75
N LYS A 263 -15.08 8.16 -13.99
CA LYS A 263 -15.66 8.84 -12.81
C LYS A 263 -14.61 9.18 -11.76
N LEU A 264 -13.74 8.22 -11.43
CA LEU A 264 -12.65 8.41 -10.45
C LEU A 264 -11.58 9.37 -10.95
N GLN A 265 -11.28 9.37 -12.26
CA GLN A 265 -10.39 10.35 -12.88
C GLN A 265 -10.95 11.78 -12.76
N ASN A 266 -12.27 11.95 -12.67
CA ASN A 266 -12.96 13.23 -12.42
C ASN A 266 -12.56 14.35 -13.38
N SER A 267 -12.44 14.03 -14.68
CA SER A 267 -12.02 14.97 -15.72
C SER A 267 -10.63 15.60 -15.51
N ARG A 268 -9.83 15.10 -14.57
CA ARG A 268 -8.44 15.54 -14.38
C ARG A 268 -7.60 15.12 -15.59
N THR A 269 -6.76 16.03 -16.07
CA THR A 269 -5.94 15.84 -17.29
C THR A 269 -4.44 16.01 -17.04
N ASP A 270 -4.03 16.22 -15.80
CA ASP A 270 -2.63 16.40 -15.38
C ASP A 270 -1.86 15.08 -15.37
N ASP A 271 -2.50 13.97 -15.01
CA ASP A 271 -1.95 12.62 -15.15
C ASP A 271 -3.07 11.58 -15.28
N SER A 272 -2.75 10.37 -15.72
CA SER A 272 -3.67 9.24 -15.75
C SER A 272 -3.57 8.43 -14.46
N TYR A 273 -4.41 8.77 -13.47
CA TYR A 273 -4.45 8.12 -12.17
C TYR A 273 -5.25 6.82 -12.15
N TRP A 274 -6.23 6.67 -13.05
CA TRP A 274 -7.11 5.51 -13.11
C TRP A 274 -7.16 4.86 -14.49
N ALA A 275 -7.01 3.53 -14.53
CA ALA A 275 -7.16 2.72 -15.74
C ALA A 275 -7.78 1.35 -15.44
N THR A 276 -8.37 0.74 -16.48
CA THR A 276 -9.01 -0.58 -16.39
C THR A 276 -8.22 -1.60 -17.20
N TYR A 277 -7.99 -2.80 -16.66
CA TYR A 277 -7.46 -3.92 -17.43
C TYR A 277 -8.56 -4.92 -17.79
N PRO A 278 -8.74 -5.28 -19.08
CA PRO A 278 -9.44 -6.50 -19.44
C PRO A 278 -8.59 -7.72 -19.02
N THR A 279 -9.22 -8.76 -18.48
CA THR A 279 -8.57 -9.93 -17.85
C THR A 279 -7.83 -10.88 -18.81
N SER A 280 -7.48 -10.45 -20.03
CA SER A 280 -6.66 -11.21 -20.97
C SER A 280 -5.20 -10.74 -20.87
N THR A 281 -4.44 -11.41 -20.00
CA THR A 281 -2.96 -11.50 -19.94
C THR A 281 -2.17 -10.40 -20.68
N VAL A 282 -1.94 -9.26 -20.03
CA VAL A 282 -0.75 -8.42 -20.29
C VAL A 282 -0.29 -7.84 -18.94
N ARG A 283 0.96 -8.10 -18.56
CA ARG A 283 1.61 -7.36 -17.48
C ARG A 283 1.95 -5.95 -18.00
N PRO A 284 1.69 -4.86 -17.25
CA PRO A 284 2.12 -3.52 -17.65
C PRO A 284 3.64 -3.46 -17.85
N THR A 285 4.06 -2.87 -18.96
CA THR A 285 5.43 -2.36 -19.11
C THR A 285 5.61 -1.08 -18.27
N ARG A 286 6.86 -0.84 -17.86
CA ARG A 286 7.35 0.03 -16.77
C ARG A 286 7.03 1.54 -16.79
N THR A 287 6.06 2.04 -17.55
CA THR A 287 5.97 3.49 -17.84
C THR A 287 4.67 4.22 -17.51
N CYS A 288 3.71 3.64 -16.77
CA CYS A 288 2.55 4.41 -16.31
C CYS A 288 2.20 4.08 -14.85
N GLN A 289 2.27 5.09 -13.96
CA GLN A 289 2.02 4.99 -12.52
C GLN A 289 0.51 5.06 -12.22
N THR A 290 -0.28 4.20 -12.86
CA THR A 290 -1.74 4.29 -12.83
C THR A 290 -2.36 3.25 -11.90
N MET A 291 -3.43 3.61 -11.18
CA MET A 291 -4.25 2.65 -10.45
C MET A 291 -5.03 1.79 -11.43
N PHE A 292 -4.86 0.47 -11.31
CA PHE A 292 -5.57 -0.47 -12.15
C PHE A 292 -6.70 -1.13 -11.39
N ILE A 293 -7.94 -0.93 -11.85
CA ILE A 293 -9.09 -1.67 -11.35
C ILE A 293 -9.14 -3.01 -12.10
N THR A 294 -8.88 -4.10 -11.38
CA THR A 294 -9.02 -5.48 -11.89
C THR A 294 -10.26 -6.12 -11.27
N MET A 295 -11.26 -6.43 -12.09
CA MET A 295 -12.46 -7.17 -11.68
C MET A 295 -12.29 -8.66 -11.98
N HIS A 296 -12.16 -9.49 -10.94
CA HIS A 296 -12.23 -10.94 -11.10
C HIS A 296 -13.70 -11.37 -11.21
N ARG A 297 -14.05 -12.06 -12.30
CA ARG A 297 -15.37 -12.66 -12.49
C ARG A 297 -15.40 -13.99 -11.72
N THR A 298 -16.04 -14.05 -10.56
CA THR A 298 -16.31 -15.34 -9.91
C THR A 298 -17.55 -15.94 -10.56
N ILE A 299 -17.37 -16.68 -11.66
CA ILE A 299 -18.41 -17.54 -12.22
C ILE A 299 -17.85 -18.96 -12.25
N ALA A 300 -18.46 -19.85 -11.46
CA ALA A 300 -18.32 -21.29 -11.65
C ALA A 300 -18.86 -21.62 -13.05
N GLY A 301 -17.96 -21.89 -13.99
CA GLY A 301 -18.35 -22.18 -15.37
C GLY A 301 -17.21 -21.95 -16.36
N ARG A 302 -16.50 -23.04 -16.64
CA ARG A 302 -15.55 -23.29 -17.74
C ARG A 302 -15.62 -22.28 -18.90
N ALA A 303 -14.46 -21.74 -19.29
CA ALA A 303 -14.22 -21.26 -20.64
C ALA A 303 -12.88 -21.79 -21.18
N LYS A 304 -12.96 -22.41 -22.37
CA LYS A 304 -11.86 -22.92 -23.20
C LYS A 304 -11.19 -21.78 -23.99
N THR A 305 -10.11 -22.15 -24.68
CA THR A 305 -9.41 -21.53 -25.84
C THR A 305 -8.30 -20.55 -25.47
N SER A 306 -7.01 -20.84 -25.69
CA SER A 306 -6.20 -21.11 -26.90
C SER A 306 -5.79 -19.85 -27.67
N CYS A 307 -4.48 -19.59 -27.76
CA CYS A 307 -3.82 -18.99 -28.92
C CYS A 307 -2.29 -19.20 -28.84
N SER A 308 -1.71 -19.58 -29.98
CA SER A 308 -0.27 -19.75 -30.24
C SER A 308 0.38 -18.42 -30.66
N PRO A 309 1.72 -18.26 -30.57
CA PRO A 309 2.42 -17.02 -30.92
C PRO A 309 3.04 -17.08 -32.33
N THR A 310 3.07 -15.95 -33.04
CA THR A 310 4.05 -15.71 -34.10
C THR A 310 4.54 -14.27 -34.06
N ASP A 311 5.85 -14.15 -34.29
CA ASP A 311 6.77 -13.11 -33.87
C ASP A 311 6.91 -11.89 -34.80
N SER A 312 7.27 -10.78 -34.15
CA SER A 312 8.29 -9.75 -34.47
C SER A 312 8.26 -8.92 -35.78
N PRO A 313 8.48 -7.59 -35.69
CA PRO A 313 8.73 -6.72 -36.84
C PRO A 313 10.23 -6.65 -37.21
N TYR A 314 10.50 -6.64 -38.53
CA TYR A 314 11.80 -6.55 -39.24
C TYR A 314 12.87 -5.60 -38.67
N PRO A 315 14.17 -5.81 -39.02
CA PRO A 315 14.75 -4.91 -40.03
C PRO A 315 15.84 -5.49 -40.97
N SER A 316 16.05 -4.72 -42.05
CA SER A 316 17.26 -4.52 -42.87
C SER A 316 17.42 -5.24 -44.21
N ALA A 317 17.96 -4.46 -45.15
CA ALA A 317 17.93 -4.62 -46.60
C ALA A 317 19.21 -5.26 -47.16
N SER A 318 19.13 -5.83 -48.38
CA SER A 318 19.90 -5.43 -49.57
C SER A 318 20.18 -6.57 -50.57
N THR A 319 20.02 -6.21 -51.86
CA THR A 319 20.67 -6.73 -53.07
C THR A 319 20.45 -8.18 -53.56
N SER A 320 19.80 -8.30 -54.72
CA SER A 320 20.40 -8.73 -56.02
C SER A 320 19.53 -9.68 -56.87
N SER A 321 18.93 -9.07 -57.91
CA SER A 321 18.78 -9.53 -59.31
C SER A 321 18.12 -10.89 -59.70
N PRO A 322 17.57 -10.95 -60.94
CA PRO A 322 16.43 -11.81 -61.27
C PRO A 322 16.81 -12.99 -62.18
N ARG A 323 15.99 -14.06 -62.24
CA ARG A 323 15.65 -14.74 -63.52
C ARG A 323 14.70 -15.95 -63.38
N ARG A 324 13.82 -15.99 -64.39
CA ARG A 324 13.24 -17.15 -65.09
C ARG A 324 12.13 -17.96 -64.41
N LEU A 325 10.91 -17.67 -64.86
CA LEU A 325 9.95 -18.71 -65.23
C LEU A 325 10.56 -19.64 -66.30
N PRO A 326 10.15 -20.92 -66.28
CA PRO A 326 9.28 -21.37 -67.36
C PRO A 326 8.10 -22.24 -66.88
N THR A 327 6.95 -21.90 -67.45
CA THR A 327 5.97 -22.80 -68.10
C THR A 327 6.06 -24.31 -67.89
N SER A 328 4.92 -24.87 -67.47
CA SER A 328 4.07 -25.81 -68.24
C SER A 328 3.86 -27.23 -67.70
N VAL A 329 2.62 -27.67 -67.95
CA VAL A 329 2.13 -29.03 -68.25
C VAL A 329 1.36 -29.78 -67.14
N LEU A 330 0.04 -29.71 -67.31
CA LEU A 330 -1.00 -30.76 -67.35
C LEU A 330 -1.07 -31.92 -66.32
N SER A 331 -2.36 -32.22 -66.06
CA SER A 331 -3.02 -33.52 -65.84
C SER A 331 -2.77 -34.17 -64.46
N VAL A 332 -3.77 -34.66 -63.72
CA VAL A 332 -5.15 -35.11 -64.02
C VAL A 332 -6.08 -34.60 -62.92
#